data_AF-A0ABD7S3G5-F1
#
_entry.id   AF-A0ABD7S3G5-F1
#
_cell.length_a   1.000
_cell.length_b   1.000
_cell.length_c   1.000
_cell.angle_alpha   90.00
_cell.angle_beta   90.00
_cell.angle_gamma   90.00
#
_symmetry.space_group_name_H-M   'P 1'
#
loop_
_entity.id
_entity.type
_entity.pdbx_description
1 polymer ?
#
loop_
_entity_poly.entity_id
_entity_poly.type
_entity_poly.pdbx_seq_one_letter_code
_entity_poly.pdbx_strand_id
1 'polypeptide(L)' 'KPRCNPLIVSPGHRMSIQGALDWTLRTLRAYRLPEPTRLADRLASRRGEIEVHTQASLL' A
#
# COMPACT_ATOMS: atom_id res chain seq x y z
N LYS A 1 5.96 12.28 2.23
CA LYS A 1 5.43 13.51 1.61
C LYS A 1 5.59 14.69 2.57
N PRO A 2 6.21 15.81 2.14
CA PRO A 2 6.35 17.00 2.99
C PRO A 2 5.00 17.52 3.50
N ARG A 3 4.96 18.07 4.72
CA ARG A 3 3.75 18.64 5.36
C ARG A 3 2.59 17.65 5.57
N CYS A 4 2.89 16.37 5.72
CA CYS A 4 1.91 15.35 6.10
C CYS A 4 2.21 14.83 7.51
N ASN A 5 1.17 14.40 8.23
CA ASN A 5 1.35 13.71 9.50
C ASN A 5 2.25 12.48 9.32
N PRO A 6 3.10 12.17 10.30
CA PRO A 6 3.97 11.00 10.23
C PRO A 6 3.16 9.71 10.09
N LEU A 7 3.80 8.69 9.54
CA LEU A 7 3.28 7.33 9.49
C LEU A 7 3.89 6.57 10.66
N ILE A 8 3.06 5.92 11.47
CA ILE A 8 3.52 5.06 12.56
C ILE A 8 3.62 3.64 12.00
N VAL A 9 4.80 3.04 12.13
CA VAL A 9 5.09 1.68 11.63
C VAL A 9 5.39 0.79 12.82
N SER A 10 4.73 -0.35 12.89
CA SER A 10 5.04 -1.43 13.83
C SER A 10 5.19 -2.75 13.06
N PRO A 11 6.07 -3.65 13.52
CA PRO A 11 6.15 -4.99 12.94
C PRO A 11 4.90 -5.81 13.23
N GLY A 12 4.56 -6.70 12.29
CA GLY A 12 3.54 -7.73 12.47
C GLY A 12 4.14 -9.08 12.88
N HIS A 13 3.47 -10.18 12.53
CA HIS A 13 3.97 -11.53 12.79
C HIS A 13 5.20 -11.88 11.93
N ARG A 14 6.23 -12.50 12.53
CA ARG A 14 7.46 -12.97 11.86
C ARG A 14 8.22 -11.88 11.09
N MET A 15 8.20 -10.65 11.58
CA MET A 15 8.92 -9.54 10.99
C MET A 15 9.69 -8.77 12.06
N SER A 16 10.93 -8.39 11.77
CA SER A 16 11.69 -7.51 12.67
C SER A 16 11.22 -6.06 12.53
N ILE A 17 11.51 -5.24 13.55
CA ILE A 17 11.20 -3.81 13.52
C ILE A 17 11.87 -3.13 12.31
N GLN A 18 13.15 -3.43 12.05
CA GLN A 18 13.89 -2.90 10.91
C GLN A 18 13.27 -3.36 9.58
N GLY A 19 12.92 -4.64 9.47
CA GLY A 19 12.28 -5.17 8.26
C GLY A 19 10.95 -4.49 7.94
N ALA A 20 10.13 -4.18 8.97
CA ALA A 20 8.88 -3.47 8.78
C ALA A 20 9.10 -2.04 8.23
N LEU A 21 10.10 -1.32 8.75
CA LEU A 21 10.48 0.00 8.26
C LEU A 21 10.98 -0.06 6.81
N ASP A 22 11.89 -0.99 6.51
CA ASP A 22 12.48 -1.16 5.18
C ASP A 22 11.41 -1.45 4.12
N TRP A 23 10.49 -2.37 4.39
CA TRP A 23 9.38 -2.67 3.49
C TRP A 23 8.44 -1.48 3.29
N THR A 24 8.17 -0.72 4.35
CA THR A 24 7.36 0.50 4.27
C THR A 24 8.05 1.53 3.38
N LEU A 25 9.35 1.78 3.55
CA LEU A 25 10.11 2.74 2.73
C LEU A 25 10.20 2.32 1.26
N ARG A 26 10.39 1.02 0.97
CA ARG A 26 10.45 0.48 -0.40
C ARG A 26 9.15 0.67 -1.18
N THR A 27 8.03 0.70 -0.49
CA THR A 27 6.69 0.83 -1.08
C THR A 27 6.11 2.24 -0.94
N LEU A 28 6.80 3.16 -0.27
CA LEU A 28 6.44 4.57 -0.24
C LEU A 28 6.78 5.26 -1.56
N ARG A 29 5.88 6.14 -2.01
CA ARG A 29 5.98 6.91 -3.26
C ARG A 29 5.60 8.37 -3.01
N ALA A 30 4.96 9.04 -3.96
CA ALA A 30 4.52 10.43 -3.85
C ALA A 30 3.39 10.68 -2.80
N TYR A 31 2.85 9.62 -2.19
CA TYR A 31 1.76 9.68 -1.21
C TYR A 31 2.26 9.53 0.23
N ARG A 32 1.35 9.76 1.19
CA ARG A 32 1.61 9.50 2.62
C ARG A 32 1.55 8.00 2.94
N LEU A 33 0.54 7.31 2.42
CA LEU A 33 0.37 5.87 2.63
C LEU A 33 1.26 5.09 1.64
N PRO A 34 1.84 3.95 2.08
CA PRO A 34 2.48 3.00 1.18
C PRO A 34 1.55 2.59 0.04
N GLU A 35 2.14 2.32 -1.13
CA GLU A 35 1.45 1.82 -2.32
C GLU A 35 0.39 0.74 -2.00
N PRO A 36 0.72 -0.37 -1.28
CA PRO A 36 -0.24 -1.44 -1.02
C PRO A 36 -1.43 -0.99 -0.16
N THR A 37 -1.19 -0.24 0.92
CA THR A 37 -2.26 0.25 1.79
C THR A 37 -3.15 1.26 1.08
N ARG A 38 -2.57 2.09 0.22
CA ARG A 38 -3.32 3.07 -0.60
C ARG A 38 -4.23 2.37 -1.62
N LEU A 39 -3.77 1.28 -2.25
CA LEU A 39 -4.61 0.48 -3.14
C LEU A 39 -5.73 -0.23 -2.38
N ALA A 40 -5.41 -0.82 -1.23
CA ALA A 40 -6.41 -1.48 -0.38
C ALA A 40 -7.51 -0.51 0.07
N ASP A 41 -7.14 0.68 0.54
CA ASP A 41 -8.09 1.73 0.93
C ASP A 41 -8.98 2.18 -0.24
N ARG A 42 -8.38 2.32 -1.43
CA ARG A 42 -9.10 2.65 -2.67
C ARG A 42 -10.16 1.61 -3.00
N LEU A 43 -9.78 0.32 -2.98
CA LEU A 43 -10.66 -0.82 -3.23
C LEU A 43 -11.79 -0.87 -2.18
N ALA A 44 -11.45 -0.75 -0.90
CA ALA A 44 -12.41 -0.79 0.20
C ALA A 44 -13.41 0.38 0.14
N SER A 45 -12.93 1.57 -0.23
CA SER A 45 -13.76 2.78 -0.32
C SER A 45 -14.59 2.87 -1.61
N ARG A 46 -14.44 1.93 -2.56
CA ARG A 46 -15.02 2.01 -3.92
C ARG A 46 -14.71 3.34 -4.63
N ARG A 47 -13.61 4.00 -4.25
CA ARG A 47 -13.22 5.31 -4.78
C ARG A 47 -12.40 5.09 -6.04
N GLY A 48 -13.07 5.18 -7.18
CA GLY A 48 -12.48 4.83 -8.47
C GLY A 48 -12.78 3.38 -8.77
N GLU A 49 -13.60 3.16 -9.80
CA GLU A 49 -13.81 1.84 -10.38
C GLU A 49 -12.43 1.27 -10.74
N ILE A 50 -12.11 0.12 -10.16
CA ILE A 50 -10.94 -0.63 -10.57
C ILE A 50 -11.43 -1.44 -11.75
N GLU A 51 -11.11 -1.00 -12.97
CA GLU A 51 -11.22 -1.86 -14.14
C GLU A 51 -10.26 -3.03 -13.93
N VAL A 52 -10.79 -4.11 -13.39
CA VAL A 52 -10.10 -5.39 -13.40
C VAL A 52 -10.18 -5.86 -14.84
N HIS A 53 -9.11 -5.64 -15.62
CA HIS A 53 -8.93 -6.36 -16.88
C HIS A 53 -8.71 -7.82 -16.55
N THR A 54 -9.81 -8.55 -16.37
CA THR A 54 -9.80 -10.00 -16.39
C THR A 54 -9.39 -10.36 -17.81
N GLN A 55 -8.14 -10.80 -18.01
CA GLN A 55 -7.79 -11.53 -19.23
C GLN A 55 -8.58 -12.84 -19.22
N ALA A 56 -9.84 -12.78 -19.65
CA ALA A 56 -10.58 -13.93 -20.12
C ALA A 56 -10.08 -14.24 -21.54
N SER A 57 -8.85 -14.75 -21.64
CA SER A 57 -8.36 -15.34 -22.87
C SER A 57 -7.21 -16.28 -22.56
N LEU A 58 -7.54 -17.58 -22.50
CA LEU A 58 -6.80 -18.69 -23.11
C LEU A 58 -7.49 -20.02 -22.74
N LEU A 59 -8.71 -20.20 -23.25
CA LEU A 59 -9.31 -21.43 -23.80
C LEU A 59 -10.38 -21.00 -24.81
#